data_AF-A0A961E5I8-F1
#
_entry.id   AF-A0A961E5I8-F1
#
_cell.length_a   1.000
_cell.length_b   1.000
_cell.length_c   1.000
_cell.angle_alpha   90.00
_cell.angle_beta   90.00
_cell.angle_gamma   90.00
#
_symmetry.space_group_name_H-M   'P 1'
#
loop_
_entity.id
_entity.type
_entity.pdbx_description
1 polymer ?
#
loop_
_entity_poly.entity_id
_entity_poly.type
_entity_poly.pdbx_seq_one_letter_code
_entity_poly.pdbx_strand_id
1 'polypeptide(L)'
;EEAEGLLARILRQFHHPLIYVLIAAGVITAALREVVDSLVIFGVVLINAVVGFIQESKAEAALESLRSLVHTSARVVRGGREHAVVSEDLVPGDLVVLEAGDKVPADLRLVRQQDLKVNESALTGESAPVRKDELALPVDTPVADRRNMVYSGTLVTAGGGTGVVVATGVGTELGEIHRLV
;
A
#
# COMPACT_ATOMS: atom_id res chain seq x y z
N GLU A 1 -8.52 12.51 -1.16
CA GLU A 1 -7.62 13.67 -1.25
C GLU A 1 -7.64 14.18 -2.67
N GLU A 2 -7.73 15.50 -2.81
CA GLU A 2 -8.07 16.19 -4.05
C GLU A 2 -7.08 15.86 -5.16
N ALA A 3 -7.61 15.61 -6.36
CA ALA A 3 -6.82 15.43 -7.57
C ALA A 3 -5.85 16.61 -7.72
N GLU A 4 -4.57 16.39 -7.45
CA GLU A 4 -3.51 17.33 -7.82
C GLU A 4 -3.58 17.52 -9.33
N GLY A 5 -4.29 18.57 -9.76
CA GLY A 5 -4.55 18.83 -11.15
C GLY A 5 -3.23 18.95 -11.92
N LEU A 6 -3.23 18.48 -13.17
CA LEU A 6 -2.15 18.62 -14.15
C LEU A 6 -1.42 19.98 -14.09
N LEU A 7 -2.17 21.07 -13.82
CA LEU A 7 -1.63 22.42 -13.62
C LEU A 7 -0.63 22.54 -12.46
N ALA A 8 -0.88 21.90 -11.32
CA ALA A 8 -0.02 21.95 -10.14
C ALA A 8 1.31 21.18 -10.35
N ARG A 9 1.27 20.08 -11.10
CA ARG A 9 2.49 19.33 -11.50
C ARG A 9 3.32 20.11 -12.50
N ILE A 10 2.67 20.69 -13.51
CA ILE A 10 3.31 21.61 -14.46
C ILE A 10 3.97 22.79 -13.70
N LEU A 11 3.26 23.43 -12.77
CA LEU A 11 3.78 24.52 -11.93
C LEU A 11 4.97 24.12 -11.03
N ARG A 12 5.07 22.85 -10.60
CA ARG A 12 6.24 22.34 -9.88
C ARG A 12 7.44 22.14 -10.80
N GLN A 13 7.22 21.77 -12.06
CA GLN A 13 8.27 21.72 -13.07
C GLN A 13 8.85 23.12 -13.33
N PHE A 14 8.05 24.19 -13.22
CA PHE A 14 8.52 25.58 -13.26
C PHE A 14 9.41 26.00 -12.07
N HIS A 15 9.50 25.22 -10.98
CA HIS A 15 10.37 25.55 -9.84
C HIS A 15 11.85 25.17 -10.04
N HIS A 16 12.23 24.62 -11.20
CA HIS A 16 13.64 24.40 -11.50
C HIS A 16 14.31 25.77 -11.77
N PRO A 17 15.32 26.21 -10.97
CA PRO A 17 15.93 27.53 -11.10
C PRO A 17 16.41 27.86 -12.52
N LEU A 18 16.81 26.83 -13.28
CA LEU A 18 17.23 26.94 -14.67
C LEU A 18 16.09 27.34 -15.63
N ILE A 19 14.83 26.95 -15.37
CA ILE A 19 13.70 27.32 -16.22
C ILE A 19 13.37 28.81 -16.08
N TYR A 20 13.47 29.38 -14.87
CA TYR A 20 13.32 30.82 -14.68
C TYR A 20 14.38 31.61 -15.44
N VAL A 21 15.62 31.13 -15.48
CA VAL A 21 16.70 31.76 -16.27
C VAL A 21 16.42 31.70 -17.76
N LEU A 22 15.93 30.55 -18.28
CA LEU A 22 15.57 30.43 -19.70
C LEU A 22 14.36 31.29 -20.09
N ILE A 23 13.32 31.35 -19.26
CA ILE A 23 12.14 32.19 -19.50
C ILE A 23 12.56 33.68 -19.48
N ALA A 24 13.36 34.09 -18.50
CA ALA A 24 13.88 35.45 -18.43
C ALA A 24 14.74 35.80 -19.66
N ALA A 25 15.63 34.90 -20.09
CA ALA A 25 16.42 35.07 -21.30
C ALA A 25 15.53 35.18 -22.55
N GLY A 26 14.52 34.30 -22.70
CA GLY A 26 13.58 34.34 -23.81
C GLY A 26 12.76 35.63 -23.90
N VAL A 27 12.36 36.19 -22.76
CA VAL A 27 11.67 37.49 -22.66
C VAL A 27 12.59 38.65 -23.04
N ILE A 28 13.84 38.64 -22.56
CA ILE A 28 14.85 39.67 -22.89
C ILE A 28 15.16 39.65 -24.40
N THR A 29 15.40 38.48 -24.97
CA THR A 29 15.67 38.30 -26.42
C THR A 29 14.47 38.69 -27.29
N ALA A 30 13.23 38.40 -26.85
CA ALA A 30 12.03 38.87 -27.51
C ALA A 30 11.91 40.40 -27.50
N ALA A 31 12.27 41.05 -26.39
CA ALA A 31 12.29 42.51 -26.26
C ALA A 31 13.32 43.16 -27.19
N LEU A 32 14.42 42.47 -27.49
CA LEU A 32 15.45 42.86 -28.47
C LEU A 32 15.00 42.66 -29.94
N ARG A 33 13.77 42.15 -30.17
CA ARG A 33 13.21 41.80 -31.49
C ARG A 33 13.98 40.74 -32.27
N GLU A 34 14.77 39.93 -31.58
CA GLU A 34 15.45 38.75 -32.14
C GLU A 34 14.46 37.58 -32.19
N VAL A 35 13.58 37.61 -33.19
CA VAL A 35 12.43 36.69 -33.31
C VAL A 35 12.89 35.23 -33.44
N VAL A 36 14.02 34.99 -34.12
CA VAL A 36 14.57 33.65 -34.34
C VAL A 36 15.11 33.06 -33.04
N ASP A 37 15.91 33.82 -32.29
CA ASP A 37 16.53 33.34 -31.05
C ASP A 37 15.49 33.13 -29.94
N SER A 38 14.49 34.01 -29.85
CA SER A 38 13.36 33.83 -28.94
C SER A 38 12.57 32.54 -29.25
N LEU A 39 12.30 32.27 -30.53
CA LEU A 39 11.58 31.06 -30.96
C LEU A 39 12.35 29.79 -30.58
N VAL A 40 13.67 29.78 -30.74
CA VAL A 40 14.53 28.66 -30.37
C VAL A 40 14.49 28.41 -28.85
N ILE A 41 14.61 29.46 -28.03
CA ILE A 41 14.54 29.35 -26.57
C ILE A 41 13.18 28.81 -26.12
N PHE A 42 12.08 29.35 -26.65
CA PHE A 42 10.73 28.87 -26.33
C PHE A 42 10.51 27.42 -26.78
N GLY A 43 11.04 27.04 -27.95
CA GLY A 43 10.99 25.65 -28.42
C GLY A 43 11.69 24.67 -27.49
N VAL A 44 12.90 25.02 -27.01
CA VAL A 44 13.65 24.19 -26.06
C VAL A 44 12.92 24.05 -24.72
N VAL A 45 12.35 25.15 -24.20
CA VAL A 45 11.55 25.11 -22.96
C VAL A 45 10.33 24.20 -23.12
N LEU A 46 9.62 24.32 -24.25
CA LEU A 46 8.44 23.48 -24.54
C LEU A 46 8.80 21.99 -24.62
N ILE A 47 9.88 21.66 -25.34
CA ILE A 47 10.36 20.27 -25.43
C ILE A 47 10.74 19.74 -24.05
N ASN A 48 11.48 20.51 -23.24
CA ASN A 48 11.85 20.10 -21.89
C ASN A 48 10.63 19.90 -20.98
N ALA A 49 9.60 20.74 -21.09
CA ALA A 49 8.37 20.57 -20.33
C ALA A 49 7.63 19.28 -20.72
N VAL A 50 7.51 18.99 -22.01
CA VAL A 50 6.87 17.75 -22.50
C VAL A 50 7.65 16.51 -22.08
N VAL A 51 8.97 16.52 -22.26
CA VAL A 51 9.85 15.41 -21.84
C VAL A 51 9.78 15.23 -20.33
N GLY A 52 9.83 16.31 -19.56
CA GLY A 52 9.73 16.31 -18.11
C GLY A 52 8.40 15.72 -17.63
N PHE A 53 7.27 16.13 -18.21
CA PHE A 53 5.95 15.60 -17.88
C PHE A 53 5.84 14.09 -18.14
N ILE A 54 6.36 13.61 -19.28
CA ILE A 54 6.37 12.18 -19.62
C ILE A 54 7.26 11.40 -18.65
N GLN A 55 8.42 11.93 -18.28
CA GLN A 55 9.34 11.29 -17.34
C GLN A 55 8.74 11.19 -15.94
N GLU A 56 8.09 12.26 -15.48
CA GLU A 56 7.43 12.30 -14.17
C GLU A 56 6.22 11.35 -14.11
N SER A 57 5.39 11.34 -15.14
CA SER A 57 4.24 10.43 -15.25
C SER A 57 4.67 8.95 -15.22
N LYS A 58 5.81 8.61 -15.85
CA LYS A 58 6.37 7.26 -15.80
C LYS A 58 6.92 6.90 -14.42
N ALA A 59 7.55 7.85 -13.74
CA ALA A 59 8.06 7.64 -12.38
C ALA A 59 6.91 7.40 -11.39
N GLU A 60 5.83 8.17 -11.49
CA GLU A 60 4.61 7.96 -10.69
C GLU A 60 3.94 6.62 -10.98
N ALA A 61 3.79 6.25 -12.26
CA ALA A 61 3.21 4.95 -12.63
C ALA A 61 4.04 3.76 -12.09
N ALA A 62 5.36 3.89 -12.08
CA ALA A 62 6.24 2.88 -11.48
C ALA A 62 6.04 2.79 -9.97
N LEU A 63 5.96 3.92 -9.27
CA LEU A 63 5.69 3.95 -7.83
C LEU A 63 4.31 3.38 -7.48
N GLU A 64 3.29 3.68 -8.29
CA GLU A 64 1.94 3.14 -8.09
C GLU A 64 1.90 1.62 -8.29
N SER A 65 2.59 1.09 -9.30
CA SER A 65 2.71 -0.36 -9.49
C SER A 65 3.41 -1.04 -8.30
N LEU A 66 4.42 -0.40 -7.72
CA LEU A 66 5.08 -0.88 -6.51
C LEU A 66 4.14 -0.84 -5.29
N ARG A 67 3.32 0.20 -5.13
CA ARG A 67 2.30 0.28 -4.06
C ARG A 67 1.23 -0.79 -4.21
N SER A 68 0.77 -1.06 -5.44
CA SER A 68 -0.22 -2.12 -5.69
C SER A 68 0.26 -3.53 -5.33
N LEU A 69 1.58 -3.77 -5.33
CA LEU A 69 2.17 -5.02 -4.83
C LEU A 69 2.19 -5.11 -3.29
N VAL A 70 2.01 -3.99 -2.59
CA VAL A 70 2.00 -3.90 -1.13
C VAL A 70 0.57 -3.93 -0.58
N HIS A 71 -0.43 -3.52 -1.37
CA HIS A 71 -1.84 -3.62 -0.97
C HIS A 71 -2.29 -5.08 -0.96
N THR A 72 -2.26 -5.67 0.23
CA THR A 72 -2.89 -6.96 0.49
C THR A 72 -4.40 -6.76 0.33
N SER A 73 -5.05 -7.48 -0.58
CA SER A 73 -6.50 -7.52 -0.65
C SER A 73 -7.03 -8.57 0.33
N ALA A 74 -8.05 -8.22 1.09
CA ALA A 74 -8.73 -9.13 2.00
C ALA A 74 -10.09 -9.55 1.42
N ARG A 75 -10.45 -10.82 1.55
CA ARG A 75 -11.81 -11.30 1.26
C ARG A 75 -12.64 -11.25 2.52
N VAL A 76 -13.71 -10.47 2.51
CA VAL A 76 -14.64 -10.31 3.64
C VAL A 76 -16.05 -10.73 3.26
N VAL A 77 -16.80 -11.23 4.23
CA VAL A 77 -18.22 -11.53 4.09
C VAL A 77 -19.03 -10.42 4.76
N ARG A 78 -19.67 -9.58 3.95
CA ARG A 78 -20.56 -8.50 4.41
C ARG A 78 -21.93 -8.69 3.76
N GLY A 79 -23.01 -8.64 4.55
CA GLY A 79 -24.37 -8.88 4.04
C GLY A 79 -24.60 -10.28 3.44
N GLY A 80 -23.82 -11.28 3.87
CA GLY A 80 -23.92 -12.66 3.39
C GLY A 80 -23.27 -12.92 2.02
N ARG A 81 -22.54 -11.95 1.46
CA ARG A 81 -21.78 -12.10 0.22
C ARG A 81 -20.30 -11.79 0.44
N GLU A 82 -19.46 -12.47 -0.33
CA GLU A 82 -18.02 -12.19 -0.34
C GLU A 82 -17.71 -10.92 -1.14
N HIS A 83 -16.83 -10.11 -0.59
CA HIS A 83 -16.32 -8.88 -1.17
C HIS A 83 -14.80 -8.85 -1.04
N ALA A 84 -14.11 -8.41 -2.08
CA ALA A 84 -12.70 -8.05 -1.98
C ALA A 84 -12.60 -6.59 -1.51
N VAL A 85 -11.89 -6.37 -0.42
CA VAL A 85 -11.64 -5.04 0.15
C VAL A 85 -10.13 -4.85 0.36
N VAL A 86 -9.68 -3.60 0.38
CA VAL A 86 -8.30 -3.29 0.74
C VAL A 86 -8.13 -3.57 2.23
N SER A 87 -7.00 -4.14 2.67
CA SER A 87 -6.77 -4.44 4.10
C SER A 87 -6.93 -3.22 5.02
N GLU A 88 -6.71 -2.01 4.51
CA GLU A 88 -6.87 -0.74 5.23
C GLU A 88 -8.34 -0.41 5.56
N ASP A 89 -9.29 -0.93 4.77
CA ASP A 89 -10.72 -0.76 4.97
C ASP A 89 -11.33 -1.82 5.90
N LEU A 90 -10.49 -2.71 6.45
CA LEU A 90 -10.93 -3.70 7.45
C LEU A 90 -11.20 -3.02 8.78
N VAL A 91 -12.30 -3.43 9.41
CA VAL A 91 -12.66 -2.99 10.75
C VAL A 91 -12.88 -4.19 11.67
N PRO A 92 -12.65 -4.05 12.99
CA PRO A 92 -13.01 -5.07 13.96
C PRO A 92 -14.48 -5.51 13.79
N GLY A 93 -14.70 -6.81 13.77
CA GLY A 93 -16.02 -7.42 13.52
C GLY A 93 -16.24 -7.91 12.09
N ASP A 94 -15.40 -7.52 11.12
CA ASP A 94 -15.47 -8.09 9.77
C ASP A 94 -15.17 -9.60 9.79
N LEU A 95 -15.89 -10.36 8.97
CA LEU A 95 -15.63 -11.79 8.77
C LEU A 95 -14.72 -11.97 7.56
N VAL A 96 -13.47 -12.36 7.78
CA VAL A 96 -12.44 -12.54 6.74
C VAL A 96 -12.33 -14.01 6.37
N VAL A 97 -12.24 -14.30 5.07
CA VAL A 97 -11.97 -15.62 4.51
C VAL A 97 -10.49 -15.72 4.13
N LEU A 98 -9.85 -16.82 4.53
CA LEU A 98 -8.44 -17.12 4.31
C LEU A 98 -8.28 -18.41 3.52
N GLU A 99 -7.34 -18.42 2.58
CA GLU A 99 -6.87 -19.62 1.87
C GLU A 99 -5.35 -19.68 1.81
N ALA A 100 -4.83 -20.85 1.45
CA ALA A 100 -3.39 -21.05 1.23
C ALA A 100 -2.82 -20.04 0.22
N GLY A 101 -1.74 -19.38 0.61
CA GLY A 101 -1.10 -18.30 -0.14
C GLY A 101 -1.50 -16.90 0.33
N ASP A 102 -2.58 -16.76 1.09
CA ASP A 102 -3.02 -15.46 1.59
C ASP A 102 -2.06 -14.94 2.68
N LYS A 103 -1.69 -13.67 2.55
CA LYS A 103 -1.09 -12.91 3.64
C LYS A 103 -2.21 -12.41 4.53
N VAL A 104 -2.09 -12.66 5.82
CA VAL A 104 -3.15 -12.36 6.79
C VAL A 104 -3.22 -10.83 6.98
N PRO A 105 -4.38 -10.20 6.74
CA PRO A 105 -4.47 -8.75 6.61
C PRO A 105 -4.64 -8.02 7.96
N ALA A 106 -5.10 -8.71 9.00
CA ALA A 106 -5.42 -8.19 10.32
C ALA A 106 -5.31 -9.32 11.36
N ASP A 107 -5.41 -9.02 12.65
CA ASP A 107 -5.49 -10.09 13.66
C ASP A 107 -6.91 -10.65 13.68
N LEU A 108 -7.02 -11.97 13.53
CA LEU A 108 -8.28 -12.68 13.33
C LEU A 108 -8.48 -13.75 14.41
N ARG A 109 -9.69 -13.79 14.98
CA ARG A 109 -10.16 -14.93 15.79
C ARG A 109 -10.86 -15.93 14.89
N LEU A 110 -10.34 -17.16 14.81
CA LEU A 110 -10.89 -18.19 13.93
C LEU A 110 -12.27 -18.65 14.36
N VAL A 111 -13.23 -18.62 13.45
CA VAL A 111 -14.57 -19.16 13.62
C VAL A 111 -14.70 -20.53 12.98
N ARG A 112 -13.95 -20.76 11.89
CA ARG A 112 -13.92 -22.02 11.17
C ARG A 112 -12.54 -22.25 10.57
N GLN A 113 -12.07 -23.49 10.55
CA GLN A 113 -10.84 -23.88 9.85
C GLN A 113 -11.00 -25.19 9.08
N GLN A 114 -10.15 -25.40 8.08
CA GLN A 114 -9.96 -26.67 7.41
C GLN A 114 -8.47 -26.93 7.09
N ASP A 115 -7.81 -27.74 7.93
CA ASP A 115 -6.36 -28.02 7.91
C ASP A 115 -5.49 -26.75 7.79
N LEU A 116 -5.94 -25.68 8.44
CA LEU A 116 -5.31 -24.37 8.35
C LEU A 116 -3.92 -24.39 9.01
N LYS A 117 -2.90 -24.03 8.24
CA LYS A 117 -1.52 -23.88 8.71
C LYS A 117 -1.00 -22.51 8.34
N VAL A 118 -0.36 -21.86 9.30
CA VAL A 118 0.13 -20.49 9.14
C VAL A 118 1.59 -20.44 9.53
N ASN A 119 2.40 -19.76 8.72
CA ASN A 119 3.78 -19.43 9.05
C ASN A 119 3.80 -18.12 9.83
N GLU A 120 4.16 -18.22 11.11
CA GLU A 120 4.16 -17.11 12.06
C GLU A 120 5.56 -16.51 12.27
N SER A 121 6.51 -16.80 11.38
CA SER A 121 7.89 -16.32 11.48
C SER A 121 8.00 -14.80 11.60
N ALA A 122 7.03 -14.06 11.04
CA ALA A 122 6.97 -12.61 11.16
C ALA A 122 6.78 -12.14 12.62
N LEU A 123 6.09 -12.93 13.45
CA LEU A 123 5.75 -12.60 14.83
C LEU A 123 6.65 -13.34 15.85
N THR A 124 6.92 -14.62 15.62
CA THR A 124 7.65 -15.48 16.57
C THR A 124 9.12 -15.70 16.20
N GLY A 125 9.49 -15.42 14.94
CA GLY A 125 10.80 -15.78 14.39
C GLY A 125 10.96 -17.26 14.03
N GLU A 126 9.93 -18.09 14.26
CA GLU A 126 9.97 -19.52 13.94
C GLU A 126 9.36 -19.80 12.56
N SER A 127 10.13 -20.44 11.68
CA SER A 127 9.72 -20.72 10.30
C SER A 127 8.82 -21.95 10.14
N ALA A 128 8.61 -22.74 11.20
CA ALA A 128 7.80 -23.94 11.14
C ALA A 128 6.29 -23.59 11.10
N PRO A 129 5.52 -24.07 10.11
CA PRO A 129 4.09 -23.78 10.07
C PRO A 129 3.33 -24.33 11.27
N VAL A 130 2.51 -23.48 11.90
CA VAL A 130 1.70 -23.81 13.07
C VAL A 130 0.29 -24.18 12.61
N ARG A 131 -0.23 -25.31 13.11
CA ARG A 131 -1.63 -25.71 12.89
C ARG A 131 -2.55 -24.86 13.75
N LYS A 132 -3.63 -24.39 13.13
CA LYS A 132 -4.64 -23.56 13.77
C LYS A 132 -5.91 -24.34 14.10
N ASP A 133 -6.64 -23.87 15.09
CA ASP A 133 -7.86 -24.48 15.62
C ASP A 133 -8.93 -23.40 15.89
N GLU A 134 -10.18 -23.78 16.11
CA GLU A 134 -11.28 -22.87 16.43
C GLU A 134 -11.61 -22.85 17.93
N LEU A 135 -11.04 -23.78 18.71
CA LEU A 135 -11.29 -23.95 20.14
C LEU A 135 -11.03 -22.68 20.97
N ALA A 136 -11.89 -22.44 21.96
CA ALA A 136 -11.67 -21.39 22.94
C ALA A 136 -10.50 -21.76 23.84
N LEU A 137 -9.64 -20.78 24.13
CA LEU A 137 -8.46 -20.94 24.99
C LEU A 137 -8.61 -20.02 26.21
N PRO A 138 -7.93 -20.33 27.34
CA PRO A 138 -7.86 -19.44 28.49
C PRO A 138 -7.35 -18.04 28.13
N VAL A 139 -7.86 -17.01 28.80
CA VAL A 139 -7.55 -15.59 28.48
C VAL A 139 -6.06 -15.27 28.67
N ASP A 140 -5.41 -15.96 29.58
CA ASP A 140 -4.00 -15.86 29.93
C ASP A 140 -3.06 -16.64 28.99
N THR A 141 -3.60 -17.28 27.94
CA THR A 141 -2.79 -18.00 26.94
C THR A 141 -1.81 -17.03 26.25
N PRO A 142 -0.50 -17.33 26.25
CA PRO A 142 0.51 -16.53 25.55
C PRO A 142 0.23 -16.42 24.04
N VAL A 143 0.60 -15.30 23.42
CA VAL A 143 0.36 -15.01 21.99
C VAL A 143 0.82 -16.15 21.08
N ALA A 144 2.01 -16.71 21.35
CA ALA A 144 2.59 -17.82 20.59
C ALA A 144 1.78 -19.14 20.67
N ASP A 145 1.05 -19.35 21.76
CA ASP A 145 0.27 -20.58 22.00
C ASP A 145 -1.19 -20.45 21.54
N ARG A 146 -1.64 -19.24 21.17
CA ARG A 146 -3.01 -18.99 20.69
C ARG A 146 -3.22 -19.55 19.30
N ARG A 147 -3.46 -20.86 19.21
CA ARG A 147 -3.80 -21.56 17.96
C ARG A 147 -5.14 -21.17 17.36
N ASN A 148 -5.95 -20.46 18.12
CA ASN A 148 -7.27 -20.00 17.72
C ASN A 148 -7.28 -18.57 17.14
N MET A 149 -6.09 -17.98 17.03
CA MET A 149 -5.81 -16.69 16.45
C MET A 149 -4.93 -16.84 15.20
N VAL A 150 -5.08 -15.91 14.26
CA VAL A 150 -4.15 -15.71 13.15
C VAL A 150 -3.77 -14.24 13.11
N TYR A 151 -2.48 -13.96 12.92
CA TYR A 151 -1.95 -12.61 13.12
C TYR A 151 -1.65 -11.90 11.81
N SER A 152 -1.85 -10.59 11.79
CA SER A 152 -1.51 -9.73 10.66
C SER A 152 -0.06 -9.98 10.22
N GLY A 153 0.19 -9.94 8.91
CA GLY A 153 1.53 -10.10 8.34
C GLY A 153 2.05 -11.55 8.26
N THR A 154 1.38 -12.51 8.90
CA THR A 154 1.70 -13.94 8.76
C THR A 154 1.17 -14.51 7.44
N LEU A 155 1.68 -15.67 7.01
CA LEU A 155 1.35 -16.27 5.72
C LEU A 155 0.60 -17.60 5.90
N VAL A 156 -0.56 -17.74 5.27
CA VAL A 156 -1.27 -19.02 5.23
C VAL A 156 -0.53 -19.97 4.29
N THR A 157 -0.03 -21.07 4.83
CA THR A 157 0.79 -22.05 4.08
C THR A 157 -0.01 -23.21 3.54
N ALA A 158 -1.12 -23.58 4.20
CA ALA A 158 -2.00 -24.65 3.75
C ALA A 158 -3.40 -24.50 4.35
N GLY A 159 -4.38 -25.13 3.69
CA GLY A 159 -5.77 -25.17 4.13
C GLY A 159 -6.52 -23.87 3.87
N GLY A 160 -7.61 -23.70 4.61
CA GLY A 160 -8.42 -22.49 4.56
C GLY A 160 -9.16 -22.28 5.88
N GLY A 161 -9.74 -21.09 6.06
CA GLY A 161 -10.46 -20.76 7.27
C GLY A 161 -11.22 -19.45 7.16
N THR A 162 -12.02 -19.19 8.19
CA THR A 162 -12.76 -17.94 8.32
C THR A 162 -12.57 -17.42 9.73
N GLY A 163 -12.25 -16.15 9.86
CA GLY A 163 -12.00 -15.51 11.15
C GLY A 163 -12.63 -14.13 11.25
N VAL A 164 -12.98 -13.73 12.47
CA VAL A 164 -13.48 -12.38 12.74
C VAL A 164 -12.31 -11.49 13.09
N VAL A 165 -12.25 -10.30 12.49
CA VAL A 165 -11.24 -9.28 12.80
C VAL A 165 -11.39 -8.84 14.25
N VAL A 166 -10.33 -8.98 15.03
CA VAL A 166 -10.27 -8.49 16.42
C VAL A 166 -9.44 -7.22 16.54
N ALA A 167 -8.40 -7.05 15.73
CA ALA A 167 -7.56 -5.87 15.73
C ALA A 167 -6.99 -5.57 14.34
N THR A 168 -6.80 -4.28 14.05
CA THR A 168 -6.28 -3.78 12.76
C THR A 168 -5.18 -2.74 12.97
N GLY A 169 -4.33 -2.56 11.96
CA GLY A 169 -3.27 -1.55 11.96
C GLY A 169 -2.38 -1.61 13.20
N VAL A 170 -2.24 -0.47 13.87
CA VAL A 170 -1.38 -0.31 15.06
C VAL A 170 -1.84 -1.12 16.28
N GLY A 171 -3.08 -1.59 16.32
CA GLY A 171 -3.61 -2.40 17.43
C GLY A 171 -3.37 -3.90 17.28
N THR A 172 -2.79 -4.34 16.15
CA THR A 172 -2.39 -5.74 15.96
C THR A 172 -1.16 -6.07 16.80
N GLU A 173 -0.90 -7.35 17.07
CA GLU A 173 0.31 -7.79 17.80
C GLU A 173 1.60 -7.29 17.10
N LEU A 174 1.66 -7.39 15.76
CA LEU A 174 2.78 -6.81 14.99
C LEU A 174 2.79 -5.27 15.03
N GLY A 175 1.63 -4.63 15.08
CA GLY A 175 1.52 -3.17 15.18
C GLY A 175 2.03 -2.63 16.52
N GLU A 176 1.74 -3.32 17.62
CA GLU A 176 2.25 -2.99 18.95
C GLU A 176 3.77 -3.21 19.02
N ILE A 177 4.31 -4.28 18.44
CA ILE A 177 5.76 -4.49 18.36
C ILE A 177 6.46 -3.35 17.62
N HIS A 178 5.95 -2.93 16.46
CA HIS A 178 6.52 -1.81 15.70
C HIS A 178 6.43 -0.46 16.43
N ARG A 179 5.53 -0.30 17.41
CA ARG A 179 5.43 0.92 18.21
C ARG A 179 6.49 1.00 19.31
N LEU A 180 6.94 -0.15 19.79
CA LEU A 180 7.91 -0.26 20.90
C LEU A 180 9.37 -0.09 20.45
N VAL A 181 9.63 -0.18 19.14
CA VAL A 181 10.96 -0.04 18.52
C VAL A 181 11.07 1.33 17.84
#